data_AF-A0A0F9XR16-F1
#
_entry.id   AF-A0A0F9XR16-F1
#
_cell.length_a   1.000
_cell.length_b   1.000
_cell.length_c   1.000
_cell.angle_alpha   90.00
_cell.angle_beta   90.00
_cell.angle_gamma   90.00
#
_symmetry.space_group_name_H-M   'P 1'
#
loop_
_entity.id
_entity.type
_entity.pdbx_description
1 polymer ?
#
loop_
_entity_poly.entity_id
_entity_poly.type
_entity_poly.pdbx_seq_one_letter_code
_entity_poly.pdbx_strand_id
1 'polypeptide(L)'
;MSDTRTGAKKDGYMLLGDFLSTPSTNIEPQNIEVPSLKYREFSDPFIKVRPDYLLAEGVGVHASYNLRGHVTLRGSTLHVSAMGRTAASQLGSIDWFVSARVRNGVLDIANQNLQHEGVSTWPNDDFTPIGHVSFTLPMPPRHLTLQLIGGYFFSSGSGSLASGTTDITFEIEVEPR
;
A
#
# COMPACT_ATOMS: atom_id res chain seq x y z
N MET A 1 -74.87 -41.69 -33.16
CA MET A 1 -74.97 -41.01 -31.86
C MET A 1 -74.39 -41.95 -30.81
N SER A 2 -73.08 -42.05 -30.60
CA SER A 2 -72.13 -41.14 -29.88
C SER A 2 -72.42 -41.02 -28.37
N ASP A 3 -71.78 -41.87 -27.57
CA ASP A 3 -70.92 -41.41 -26.46
C ASP A 3 -69.99 -42.53 -25.94
N THR A 4 -68.69 -42.24 -25.78
CA THR A 4 -67.81 -42.62 -24.65
C THR A 4 -66.31 -42.37 -24.93
N ARG A 5 -65.63 -41.87 -23.88
CA ARG A 5 -64.21 -41.48 -23.69
C ARG A 5 -63.22 -42.58 -24.14
N THR A 6 -61.93 -42.35 -24.42
CA THR A 6 -60.87 -41.92 -23.47
C THR A 6 -59.51 -41.76 -24.17
N GLY A 7 -58.76 -40.71 -23.82
CA GLY A 7 -57.31 -40.72 -23.51
C GLY A 7 -56.26 -40.97 -24.60
N ALA A 8 -55.44 -39.95 -24.88
CA ALA A 8 -54.01 -40.16 -25.15
C ALA A 8 -53.19 -38.97 -24.60
N LYS A 9 -52.48 -39.27 -23.51
CA LYS A 9 -51.36 -38.51 -22.95
C LYS A 9 -50.30 -38.34 -24.05
N LYS A 10 -49.87 -37.12 -24.36
CA LYS A 10 -48.62 -36.89 -25.09
C LYS A 10 -47.76 -35.93 -24.31
N ASP A 11 -46.63 -36.47 -23.86
CA ASP A 11 -45.55 -35.80 -23.18
C ASP A 11 -45.10 -34.57 -24.00
N GLY A 12 -45.22 -33.40 -23.39
CA GLY A 12 -44.77 -32.14 -23.96
C GLY A 12 -43.27 -32.02 -23.80
N TYR A 13 -42.51 -32.54 -24.77
CA TYR A 13 -41.12 -32.13 -24.95
C TYR A 13 -41.15 -30.67 -25.41
N MET A 14 -40.74 -29.72 -24.56
CA MET A 14 -40.45 -28.35 -24.99
C MET A 14 -39.30 -28.40 -26.00
N LEU A 15 -39.53 -27.88 -27.20
CA LEU A 15 -38.47 -27.69 -28.19
C LEU A 15 -37.48 -26.64 -27.67
N LEU A 16 -36.17 -26.90 -27.83
CA LEU A 16 -35.10 -25.93 -27.52
C LEU A 16 -35.28 -24.56 -28.23
N GLY A 17 -36.13 -24.50 -29.26
CA GLY A 17 -36.48 -23.27 -29.96
C GLY A 17 -37.29 -22.28 -29.12
N ASP A 18 -38.07 -22.74 -28.13
CA ASP A 18 -38.90 -21.86 -27.29
C ASP A 18 -38.07 -21.09 -26.26
N PHE A 19 -36.86 -21.56 -25.95
CA PHE A 19 -35.93 -20.89 -25.02
C PHE A 19 -35.24 -19.66 -25.62
N LEU A 20 -35.24 -19.53 -26.95
CA LEU A 20 -34.63 -18.40 -27.66
C LEU A 20 -35.64 -17.27 -27.96
N SER A 21 -36.88 -17.40 -27.47
CA SER A 21 -37.83 -16.30 -27.41
C SER A 21 -37.32 -15.30 -26.37
N THR A 22 -36.51 -14.36 -26.85
CA THR A 22 -35.96 -13.21 -26.13
C THR A 22 -36.88 -12.74 -24.99
N PRO A 23 -36.41 -12.67 -23.73
CA PRO A 23 -36.99 -11.71 -22.82
C PRO A 23 -36.65 -10.34 -23.40
N SER A 24 -37.63 -9.70 -24.03
CA SER A 24 -37.58 -8.28 -24.38
C SER A 24 -37.65 -7.46 -23.10
N THR A 25 -36.62 -7.59 -22.26
CA THR A 25 -36.36 -6.63 -21.21
C THR A 25 -35.81 -5.40 -21.90
N ASN A 26 -36.75 -4.56 -22.36
CA ASN A 26 -36.51 -3.17 -22.69
C ASN A 26 -36.19 -2.44 -21.37
N ILE A 27 -35.02 -2.75 -20.82
CA ILE A 27 -34.41 -1.99 -19.74
C ILE A 27 -33.61 -0.94 -20.48
N GLU A 28 -34.17 0.26 -20.63
CA GLU A 28 -33.36 1.43 -20.93
C GLU A 28 -32.19 1.43 -19.94
N PRO A 29 -30.94 1.55 -20.40
CA PRO A 29 -29.82 1.60 -19.47
C PRO A 29 -30.05 2.80 -18.56
N GLN A 30 -30.42 2.54 -17.31
CA GLN A 30 -30.48 3.57 -16.30
C GLN A 30 -29.10 4.21 -16.28
N ASN A 31 -29.07 5.53 -16.46
CA ASN A 31 -27.84 6.30 -16.40
C ASN A 31 -27.34 6.23 -14.95
N ILE A 32 -26.54 5.20 -14.64
CA ILE A 32 -25.90 5.06 -13.34
C ILE A 32 -24.85 6.16 -13.31
N GLU A 33 -25.16 7.28 -12.66
CA GLU A 33 -24.19 8.30 -12.34
C GLU A 33 -23.13 7.68 -11.42
N VAL A 34 -22.00 7.29 -12.01
CA VAL A 34 -20.84 6.84 -11.23
C VAL A 34 -20.31 8.08 -10.51
N PRO A 35 -20.36 8.14 -9.17
CA PRO A 35 -19.88 9.31 -8.45
C PRO A 35 -18.40 9.52 -8.79
N SER A 36 -18.04 10.74 -9.19
CA SER A 36 -16.64 11.07 -9.41
C SER A 36 -15.90 10.95 -8.07
N LEU A 37 -14.87 10.12 -8.02
CA LEU A 37 -14.06 9.89 -6.83
C LEU A 37 -12.85 10.82 -6.80
N LYS A 38 -12.34 11.09 -5.61
CA LYS A 38 -11.04 11.70 -5.33
C LYS A 38 -10.34 10.94 -4.21
N TYR A 39 -9.02 11.06 -4.11
CA TYR A 39 -8.29 10.55 -2.96
C TYR A 39 -8.60 11.41 -1.73
N ARG A 40 -8.76 10.77 -0.55
CA ARG A 40 -8.86 11.49 0.72
C ARG A 40 -7.49 12.04 1.08
N GLU A 41 -7.37 13.35 1.15
CA GLU A 41 -6.13 14.01 1.56
C GLU A 41 -5.86 13.79 3.05
N PHE A 42 -4.59 13.61 3.40
CA PHE A 42 -4.15 13.46 4.79
C PHE A 42 -2.69 13.91 4.97
N SER A 43 -2.30 14.08 6.23
CA SER A 43 -1.00 14.62 6.61
C SER A 43 -0.64 14.07 7.99
N ASP A 44 -0.07 12.88 8.02
CA ASP A 44 0.13 12.13 9.25
C ASP A 44 1.61 11.91 9.56
N PRO A 45 2.06 12.27 10.78
CA PRO A 45 3.37 11.87 11.25
C PRO A 45 3.39 10.39 11.64
N PHE A 46 4.56 9.77 11.59
CA PHE A 46 4.76 8.44 12.15
C PHE A 46 6.02 8.36 12.99
N ILE A 47 5.97 7.47 13.98
CA ILE A 47 7.13 7.06 14.77
C ILE A 47 7.03 5.57 15.05
N LYS A 48 8.14 4.88 14.87
CA LYS A 48 8.23 3.45 15.04
C LYS A 48 9.56 3.10 15.70
N VAL A 49 9.45 2.46 16.85
CA VAL A 49 10.59 2.00 17.63
C VAL A 49 10.70 0.50 17.46
N ARG A 50 11.89 0.02 17.11
CA ARG A 50 12.21 -1.41 17.06
C ARG A 50 13.36 -1.70 18.01
N PRO A 51 13.15 -2.52 19.04
CA PRO A 51 14.26 -3.10 19.78
C PRO A 51 14.99 -4.10 18.89
N ASP A 52 16.32 -4.01 18.86
CA ASP A 52 17.15 -4.94 18.08
C ASP A 52 18.50 -5.16 18.73
N TYR A 53 19.16 -6.25 18.36
CA TYR A 53 20.46 -6.63 18.90
C TYR A 53 21.35 -7.21 17.80
N LEU A 54 22.54 -6.64 17.64
CA LEU A 54 23.51 -7.07 16.63
C LEU A 54 24.68 -7.76 17.32
N LEU A 55 24.99 -8.98 16.90
CA LEU A 55 26.15 -9.71 17.41
C LEU A 55 27.40 -9.32 16.60
N ALA A 56 28.23 -8.43 17.15
CA ALA A 56 29.49 -8.01 16.54
C ALA A 56 30.66 -8.65 17.32
N GLU A 57 31.41 -9.56 16.69
CA GLU A 57 32.62 -10.18 17.27
C GLU A 57 32.44 -10.81 18.66
N GLY A 58 31.25 -11.37 18.96
CA GLY A 58 30.97 -12.03 20.24
C GLY A 58 30.54 -11.10 21.37
N VAL A 59 30.48 -9.78 21.12
CA VAL A 59 29.82 -8.80 21.98
C VAL A 59 28.57 -8.33 21.25
N GLY A 60 27.46 -8.19 21.99
CA GLY A 60 26.26 -7.69 21.34
C GLY A 60 26.08 -6.19 21.52
N VAL A 61 25.72 -5.54 20.42
CA VAL A 61 25.51 -4.11 20.31
C VAL A 61 24.01 -3.84 20.40
N HIS A 62 23.64 -2.89 21.24
CA HIS A 62 22.26 -2.40 21.32
C HIS A 62 21.89 -1.69 20.01
N ALA A 63 21.14 -2.40 19.17
CA ALA A 63 20.82 -2.02 17.81
C ALA A 63 19.40 -1.47 17.66
N SER A 64 18.74 -1.19 18.79
CA SER A 64 17.42 -0.58 18.78
C SER A 64 17.44 0.74 18.01
N TYR A 65 16.44 0.91 17.15
CA TYR A 65 16.33 2.09 16.32
C TYR A 65 14.92 2.69 16.33
N ASN A 66 14.90 3.99 16.08
CA ASN A 66 13.71 4.80 15.93
C ASN A 66 13.64 5.29 14.48
N LEU A 67 12.58 4.90 13.79
CA LEU A 67 12.23 5.45 12.50
C LEU A 67 11.06 6.41 12.70
N ARG A 68 11.22 7.66 12.25
CA ARG A 68 10.13 8.64 12.27
C ARG A 68 10.04 9.36 10.94
N GLY A 69 8.91 9.97 10.67
CA GLY A 69 8.72 10.69 9.43
C GLY A 69 7.33 11.25 9.28
N HIS A 70 7.00 11.58 8.04
CA HIS A 70 5.73 12.19 7.71
C HIS A 70 5.25 11.70 6.35
N VAL A 71 3.95 11.40 6.24
CA VAL A 71 3.27 11.04 5.00
C VAL A 71 2.20 12.07 4.71
N THR A 72 2.20 12.60 3.49
CA THR A 72 1.25 13.62 3.06
C THR A 72 0.67 13.25 1.71
N LEU A 73 -0.65 13.23 1.59
CA LEU A 73 -1.36 13.05 0.33
C LEU A 73 -2.12 14.32 -0.02
N ARG A 74 -1.82 14.92 -1.17
CA ARG A 74 -2.53 16.08 -1.73
C ARG A 74 -2.88 15.82 -3.18
N GLY A 75 -4.16 15.91 -3.53
CA GLY A 75 -4.67 15.50 -4.84
C GLY A 75 -4.30 14.04 -5.16
N SER A 76 -3.42 13.84 -6.13
CA SER A 76 -2.87 12.54 -6.50
C SER A 76 -1.39 12.37 -6.14
N THR A 77 -0.79 13.32 -5.43
CA THR A 77 0.63 13.28 -5.10
C THR A 77 0.82 12.88 -3.64
N LEU A 78 1.48 11.75 -3.44
CA LEU A 78 1.84 11.20 -2.15
C LEU A 78 3.31 11.52 -1.87
N HIS A 79 3.58 12.24 -0.78
CA HIS A 79 4.92 12.56 -0.31
C HIS A 79 5.22 11.77 0.95
N VAL A 80 6.41 11.19 1.02
CA VAL A 80 6.90 10.43 2.17
C VAL A 80 8.28 10.96 2.53
N SER A 81 8.51 11.21 3.81
CA SER A 81 9.83 11.57 4.35
C SER A 81 10.13 10.73 5.59
N ALA A 82 11.41 10.42 5.81
CA ALA A 82 11.83 9.65 6.97
C ALA A 82 13.21 10.09 7.51
N MET A 83 13.38 9.90 8.82
CA MET A 83 14.61 10.08 9.56
C MET A 83 14.81 8.91 10.52
N GLY A 84 16.07 8.55 10.77
CA GLY A 84 16.45 7.42 11.61
C GLY A 84 17.33 7.84 12.78
N ARG A 85 17.19 7.12 13.90
CA ARG A 85 18.11 7.23 15.04
C ARG A 85 18.38 5.84 15.61
N THR A 86 19.63 5.54 15.92
CA THR A 86 20.03 4.32 16.63
C THR A 86 21.15 4.65 17.61
N ALA A 87 21.22 3.92 18.72
CA ALA A 87 22.35 4.04 19.65
C ALA A 87 23.66 3.50 19.03
N ALA A 88 23.56 2.59 18.06
CA ALA A 88 24.71 2.01 17.37
C ALA A 88 25.57 3.04 16.63
N SER A 89 25.03 4.22 16.30
CA SER A 89 25.79 5.31 15.65
C SER A 89 26.92 5.87 16.50
N GLN A 90 26.93 5.59 17.81
CA GLN A 90 28.01 5.99 18.71
C GLN A 90 29.23 5.07 18.61
N LEU A 91 29.05 3.85 18.07
CA LEU A 91 30.07 2.79 18.05
C LEU A 91 30.59 2.50 16.63
N GLY A 92 30.00 3.13 15.62
CA GLY A 92 30.35 2.91 14.21
C GLY A 92 29.49 3.75 13.27
N SER A 93 29.61 3.45 11.98
CA SER A 93 28.87 4.14 10.92
C SER A 93 27.53 3.46 10.66
N ILE A 94 26.53 4.26 10.30
CA ILE A 94 25.17 3.80 9.98
C ILE A 94 24.82 4.21 8.56
N ASP A 95 24.37 3.24 7.76
CA ASP A 95 23.76 3.48 6.47
C ASP A 95 22.27 3.12 6.52
N TRP A 96 21.41 4.12 6.36
CA TRP A 96 19.97 3.96 6.51
C TRP A 96 19.32 3.61 5.18
N PHE A 97 18.28 2.78 5.23
CA PHE A 97 17.41 2.58 4.09
C PHE A 97 15.94 2.59 4.51
N VAL A 98 15.11 3.18 3.66
CA VAL A 98 13.66 3.04 3.71
C VAL A 98 13.16 2.88 2.28
N SER A 99 12.41 1.82 2.04
CA SER A 99 11.69 1.56 0.78
C SER A 99 10.22 1.89 0.99
N ALA A 100 9.67 2.73 0.13
CA ALA A 100 8.25 3.04 0.08
C ALA A 100 7.61 2.28 -1.09
N ARG A 101 6.57 1.49 -0.78
CA ARG A 101 5.84 0.67 -1.75
C ARG A 101 4.38 1.08 -1.74
N VAL A 102 3.85 1.48 -2.89
CA VAL A 102 2.42 1.68 -3.08
C VAL A 102 1.85 0.39 -3.66
N ARG A 103 0.81 -0.14 -3.02
CA ARG A 103 0.20 -1.43 -3.33
C ARG A 103 -1.27 -1.26 -3.66
N ASN A 104 -1.75 -2.06 -4.61
CA ASN A 104 -3.17 -2.26 -4.89
C ASN A 104 -3.50 -3.71 -4.52
N GLY A 105 -4.02 -3.91 -3.31
CA GLY A 105 -4.15 -5.24 -2.73
C GLY A 105 -2.78 -5.93 -2.59
N VAL A 106 -2.58 -7.04 -3.30
CA VAL A 106 -1.31 -7.79 -3.25
C VAL A 106 -0.24 -7.26 -4.22
N LEU A 107 -0.63 -6.44 -5.21
CA LEU A 107 0.24 -5.99 -6.29
C LEU A 107 0.98 -4.70 -5.92
N ASP A 108 2.30 -4.72 -6.04
CA ASP A 108 3.12 -3.52 -5.93
C ASP A 108 3.02 -2.70 -7.23
N ILE A 109 2.44 -1.50 -7.16
CA ILE A 109 2.25 -0.62 -8.32
C ILE A 109 3.34 0.45 -8.44
N ALA A 110 4.01 0.77 -7.34
CA ALA A 110 5.20 1.63 -7.32
C ALA A 110 6.09 1.23 -6.14
N ASN A 111 7.40 1.26 -6.33
CA ASN A 111 8.39 1.00 -5.28
C ASN A 111 9.60 1.89 -5.51
N GLN A 112 9.97 2.68 -4.50
CA GLN A 112 11.14 3.55 -4.55
C GLN A 112 11.79 3.63 -3.17
N ASN A 113 13.12 3.69 -3.14
CA ASN A 113 13.85 4.01 -1.91
C ASN A 113 13.78 5.51 -1.66
N LEU A 114 13.70 5.89 -0.38
CA LEU A 114 13.86 7.28 0.01
C LEU A 114 15.29 7.72 -0.29
N GLN A 115 15.43 8.91 -0.85
CA GLN A 115 16.73 9.47 -1.22
C GLN A 115 16.86 10.90 -0.69
N HIS A 116 18.10 11.30 -0.45
CA HIS A 116 18.45 12.64 -0.03
C HIS A 116 18.74 13.50 -1.26
N GLU A 117 17.70 13.81 -2.05
CA GLU A 117 17.82 14.64 -3.26
C GLU A 117 17.13 16.00 -3.08
N GLY A 118 17.59 17.02 -3.82
CA GLY A 118 16.95 18.34 -3.83
C GLY A 118 17.12 19.19 -2.57
N VAL A 119 16.34 20.28 -2.48
CA VAL A 119 16.36 21.20 -1.34
C VAL A 119 15.41 20.67 -0.26
N SER A 120 15.95 20.07 0.79
CA SER A 120 15.19 19.57 1.93
C SER A 120 15.65 20.25 3.21
N THR A 121 14.70 20.75 4.00
CA THR A 121 14.97 21.31 5.34
C THR A 121 14.59 20.27 6.36
N TRP A 122 15.60 19.71 7.04
CA TRP A 122 15.42 18.73 8.09
C TRP A 122 15.48 19.41 9.46
N PRO A 123 14.71 18.92 10.45
CA PRO A 123 14.89 19.35 11.83
C PRO A 123 16.35 19.17 12.26
N ASN A 124 16.88 20.15 12.99
CA ASN A 124 18.20 20.07 13.59
C ASN A 124 18.11 19.40 14.97
N ASP A 125 17.96 18.07 14.98
CA ASP A 125 17.94 17.24 16.19
C ASP A 125 18.80 15.99 16.03
N ASP A 126 18.64 15.02 16.94
CA ASP A 126 19.48 13.81 17.01
C ASP A 126 19.08 12.70 16.03
N PHE A 127 18.19 12.98 15.07
CA PHE A 127 17.82 12.07 14.00
C PHE A 127 18.59 12.37 12.73
N THR A 128 19.12 11.32 12.11
CA THR A 128 19.76 11.39 10.80
C THR A 128 18.70 11.41 9.70
N PRO A 129 18.70 12.39 8.79
CA PRO A 129 17.84 12.38 7.61
C PRO A 129 18.10 11.14 6.75
N ILE A 130 17.06 10.37 6.43
CA ILE A 130 17.16 9.25 5.49
C ILE A 130 16.87 9.74 4.07
N GLY A 131 15.78 10.51 3.93
CA GLY A 131 15.40 11.08 2.65
C GLY A 131 13.90 11.20 2.50
N HIS A 132 13.48 11.48 1.27
CA HIS A 132 12.09 11.57 0.90
C HIS A 132 11.84 10.95 -0.48
N VAL A 133 10.57 10.76 -0.80
CA VAL A 133 10.12 10.30 -2.11
C VAL A 133 8.71 10.83 -2.37
N SER A 134 8.39 10.99 -3.65
CA SER A 134 7.05 11.40 -4.09
C SER A 134 6.51 10.43 -5.13
N PHE A 135 5.24 10.06 -5.00
CA PHE A 135 4.53 9.23 -5.97
C PHE A 135 3.35 9.98 -6.55
N THR A 136 3.15 9.82 -7.86
CA THR A 136 1.88 10.17 -8.50
C THR A 136 0.98 8.95 -8.47
N LEU A 137 -0.08 9.00 -7.67
CA LEU A 137 -1.07 7.93 -7.55
C LEU A 137 -1.87 7.79 -8.86
N PRO A 138 -2.26 6.55 -9.22
CA PRO A 138 -2.96 6.30 -10.47
C PRO A 138 -4.35 6.93 -10.49
N MET A 139 -4.81 7.29 -11.68
CA MET A 139 -6.20 7.64 -11.98
C MET A 139 -6.87 6.50 -12.76
N PRO A 140 -8.17 6.21 -12.57
CA PRO A 140 -9.06 6.81 -11.59
C PRO A 140 -8.66 6.47 -10.13
N PRO A 141 -9.06 7.28 -9.14
CA PRO A 141 -8.77 7.03 -7.74
C PRO A 141 -9.33 5.68 -7.29
N ARG A 142 -8.54 4.97 -6.49
CA ARG A 142 -8.90 3.65 -5.94
C ARG A 142 -8.28 3.48 -4.57
N HIS A 143 -8.77 2.53 -3.77
CA HIS A 143 -8.14 2.18 -2.50
C HIS A 143 -6.74 1.63 -2.75
N LEU A 144 -5.75 2.15 -2.04
CA LEU A 144 -4.35 1.75 -2.13
C LEU A 144 -3.76 1.64 -0.73
N THR A 145 -2.62 0.99 -0.62
CA THR A 145 -1.90 0.86 0.64
C THR A 145 -0.47 1.31 0.42
N LEU A 146 0.03 2.22 1.27
CA LEU A 146 1.44 2.57 1.33
C LEU A 146 2.12 1.71 2.40
N GLN A 147 3.13 0.95 2.03
CA GLN A 147 3.98 0.20 2.94
C GLN A 147 5.39 0.81 2.94
N LEU A 148 5.87 1.18 4.12
CA LEU A 148 7.25 1.63 4.34
C LEU A 148 8.02 0.52 5.03
N ILE A 149 9.16 0.13 4.45
CA ILE A 149 10.05 -0.90 4.98
C ILE A 149 11.40 -0.25 5.25
N GLY A 150 11.78 -0.14 6.52
CA GLY A 150 12.99 0.58 6.92
C GLY A 150 13.91 -0.20 7.85
N GLY A 151 15.20 0.03 7.72
CA GLY A 151 16.25 -0.54 8.55
C GLY A 151 17.57 0.20 8.34
N TYR A 152 18.66 -0.38 8.84
CA TYR A 152 19.98 0.18 8.63
C TYR A 152 21.06 -0.90 8.57
N PHE A 153 22.19 -0.54 7.95
CA PHE A 153 23.44 -1.29 8.02
C PHE A 153 24.38 -0.60 9.00
N PHE A 154 24.87 -1.36 9.96
CA PHE A 154 25.95 -0.96 10.86
C PHE A 154 27.28 -1.37 10.24
N SER A 155 28.27 -0.48 10.29
CA SER A 155 29.64 -0.82 9.94
C SER A 155 30.61 -0.29 10.99
N SER A 156 31.55 -1.13 11.39
CA SER A 156 32.66 -0.80 12.27
C SER A 156 33.93 -1.42 11.71
N GLY A 157 35.10 -1.01 12.20
CA GLY A 157 36.39 -1.57 11.74
C GLY A 157 36.47 -3.11 11.86
N SER A 158 35.62 -3.70 12.69
CA SER A 158 35.47 -5.13 12.96
C SER A 158 34.47 -5.88 12.05
N GLY A 159 33.66 -5.17 11.26
CA GLY A 159 32.70 -5.79 10.35
C GLY A 159 31.42 -4.99 10.13
N SER A 160 30.57 -5.52 9.25
CA SER A 160 29.29 -4.93 8.89
C SER A 160 28.13 -5.87 9.19
N LEU A 161 27.04 -5.32 9.74
CA LEU A 161 25.85 -6.06 10.14
C LEU A 161 24.59 -5.30 9.67
N ALA A 162 23.53 -6.03 9.37
CA ALA A 162 22.24 -5.43 9.02
C ALA A 162 21.26 -5.56 10.19
N SER A 163 20.55 -4.49 10.52
CA SER A 163 19.42 -4.57 11.45
C SER A 163 18.28 -5.37 10.83
N GLY A 164 17.37 -5.86 11.67
CA GLY A 164 16.06 -6.25 11.20
C GLY A 164 15.32 -5.05 10.59
N THR A 165 14.35 -5.32 9.72
CA THR A 165 13.51 -4.30 9.08
C THR A 165 12.25 -4.04 9.88
N THR A 166 11.67 -2.86 9.73
CA THR A 166 10.36 -2.54 10.28
C THR A 166 9.42 -2.09 9.19
N ASP A 167 8.18 -2.56 9.30
CA ASP A 167 7.07 -2.23 8.42
C ASP A 167 6.12 -1.21 9.08
N ILE A 168 5.71 -0.22 8.29
CA ILE A 168 4.67 0.76 8.62
C ILE A 168 3.71 0.83 7.43
N THR A 169 2.42 0.78 7.71
CA THR A 169 1.38 0.72 6.68
C THR A 169 0.40 1.87 6.83
N PHE A 170 0.02 2.50 5.73
CA PHE A 170 -1.02 3.52 5.65
C PHE A 170 -2.06 3.11 4.60
N GLU A 171 -3.33 3.25 4.95
CA GLU A 171 -4.41 3.10 3.98
C GLU A 171 -4.67 4.42 3.26
N ILE A 172 -4.72 4.35 1.94
CA ILE A 172 -5.06 5.48 1.07
C ILE A 172 -6.50 5.27 0.61
N GLU A 173 -7.38 6.08 1.20
CA GLU A 173 -8.81 6.00 0.95
C GLU A 173 -9.25 6.94 -0.18
N VAL A 174 -10.42 6.63 -0.74
CA VAL A 174 -11.10 7.47 -1.73
C VAL A 174 -12.42 7.95 -1.15
N GLU A 175 -12.82 9.15 -1.55
CA GLU A 175 -14.08 9.77 -1.16
C GLU A 175 -14.79 10.37 -2.39
N PRO A 176 -16.12 10.56 -2.33
CA PRO A 176 -16.85 11.28 -3.36
C PRO A 176 -16.31 12.71 -3.52
N ARG A 177 -16.27 13.19 -4.76
CA ARG A 177 -15.84 14.55 -5.10
C ARG A 177 -16.89 15.60 -4.76
#